data_AF-A0A1G7IB94-F1
#
_entry.id   AF-A0A1G7IB94-F1
#
_cell.length_a   1.000
_cell.length_b   1.000
_cell.length_c   1.000
_cell.angle_alpha   90.00
_cell.angle_beta   90.00
_cell.angle_gamma   90.00
#
_symmetry.space_group_name_H-M   'P 1'
#
loop_
_entity.id
_entity.type
_entity.pdbx_description
1 polymer ?
#
loop_
_entity_poly.entity_id
_entity_poly.type
_entity_poly.pdbx_seq_one_letter_code
_entity_poly.pdbx_strand_id
1 'polypeptide(L)'
;MFYSGKAFPSLKGHLLVACMRGEAILDVTFRDNKIASYNFLLKNAFGRIRALAEGPDGYLYISTSQVDPPESNMTPTEKGYDLVLRIKPAKGGTPPTAALTTAINTSAVAAAPASTAKGRSTRDLYIQLCASCHGNNLEGRDKVASLIDGKWINGGSKGDIRKTIMQGIVTKGMPAWQGVLTPAEIEGIADYILASEKAAGAGG
;
A
#
# COMPACT_ATOMS: atom_id res chain seq x y z
N MET A 1 9.11 11.58 -5.91
CA MET A 1 10.09 12.64 -6.19
C MET A 1 9.40 14.00 -6.15
N PHE A 2 10.09 15.05 -5.69
CA PHE A 2 9.56 16.41 -5.81
C PHE A 2 9.82 16.93 -7.22
N TYR A 3 8.79 17.45 -7.90
CA TYR A 3 8.96 17.93 -9.27
C TYR A 3 9.54 19.34 -9.27
N SER A 4 10.61 19.55 -10.05
CA SER A 4 11.34 20.82 -10.10
C SER A 4 11.36 21.45 -11.49
N GLY A 5 10.97 20.69 -12.51
CA GLY A 5 11.03 21.06 -13.91
C GLY A 5 10.09 22.17 -14.34
N LYS A 6 10.29 22.64 -15.59
CA LYS A 6 9.53 23.75 -16.17
C LYS A 6 8.39 23.31 -17.08
N ALA A 7 8.35 22.03 -17.48
CA ALA A 7 7.38 21.54 -18.45
C ALA A 7 5.96 21.42 -17.88
N PHE A 8 5.85 21.18 -16.57
CA PHE A 8 4.58 21.12 -15.84
C PHE A 8 4.56 22.16 -14.71
N PRO A 9 4.40 23.47 -15.00
CA PRO A 9 4.52 24.53 -14.00
C PRO A 9 3.61 24.33 -12.78
N SER A 10 2.41 23.76 -12.97
CA SER A 10 1.44 23.51 -11.91
C SER A 10 1.82 22.37 -10.95
N LEU A 11 2.82 21.55 -11.28
CA LEU A 11 3.32 20.48 -10.41
C LEU A 11 4.58 20.89 -9.65
N LYS A 12 5.10 22.08 -9.89
CA LYS A 12 6.40 22.50 -9.33
C LYS A 12 6.33 22.54 -7.81
N GLY A 13 7.23 21.80 -7.16
CA GLY A 13 7.29 21.65 -5.70
C GLY A 13 6.32 20.62 -5.13
N HIS A 14 5.48 19.97 -5.94
CA HIS A 14 4.64 18.88 -5.48
C HIS A 14 5.43 17.58 -5.36
N LEU A 15 5.05 16.74 -4.41
CA LEU A 15 5.58 15.38 -4.31
C LEU A 15 4.76 14.46 -5.21
N LEU A 16 5.42 13.88 -6.21
CA LEU A 16 4.84 12.88 -7.08
C LEU A 16 5.28 11.48 -6.64
N VAL A 17 4.31 10.57 -6.47
CA VAL A 17 4.54 9.20 -6.03
C VAL A 17 3.96 8.22 -7.05
N ALA A 18 4.76 7.27 -7.52
CA ALA A 18 4.27 6.19 -8.37
C ALA A 18 3.45 5.20 -7.54
N CYS A 19 2.25 4.86 -8.00
CA CYS A 19 1.38 3.91 -7.31
C CYS A 19 1.24 2.62 -8.14
N MET A 20 1.81 1.54 -7.61
CA MET A 20 1.57 0.18 -8.11
C MET A 20 0.10 -0.19 -7.90
N ARG A 21 -0.39 -0.09 -6.65
CA ARG A 21 -1.80 -0.27 -6.31
C ARG A 21 -2.52 1.06 -6.44
N GLY A 22 -3.59 1.10 -7.23
CA GLY A 22 -4.31 2.33 -7.59
C GLY A 22 -3.96 2.87 -8.97
N GLU A 23 -2.98 2.28 -9.66
CA GLU A 23 -2.68 2.47 -11.09
C GLU A 23 -2.60 3.95 -11.51
N ALA A 24 -1.82 4.75 -10.77
CA ALA A 24 -1.78 6.20 -10.92
C ALA A 24 -0.43 6.79 -10.49
N ILE A 25 -0.25 8.08 -10.76
CA ILE A 25 0.72 8.92 -10.04
C ILE A 25 -0.06 9.72 -9.00
N LEU A 26 0.30 9.59 -7.73
CA LEU A 26 -0.23 10.44 -6.67
C LEU A 26 0.54 11.76 -6.64
N ASP A 27 -0.16 12.86 -6.86
CA ASP A 27 0.32 14.23 -6.75
C ASP A 27 -0.06 14.78 -5.38
N VAL A 28 0.91 15.14 -4.55
CA VAL A 28 0.69 15.55 -3.15
C VAL A 28 1.27 16.94 -2.92
N THR A 29 0.46 17.80 -2.30
CA THR A 29 0.89 19.11 -1.83
C THR A 29 1.03 19.13 -0.32
N PHE A 30 1.91 19.99 0.18
CA PHE A 30 2.17 20.13 1.62
C PHE A 30 1.89 21.56 2.09
N ARG A 31 1.42 21.69 3.33
CA ARG A 31 1.34 22.94 4.08
C ARG A 31 1.78 22.64 5.52
N ASP A 32 2.72 23.41 6.05
CA ASP A 32 3.24 23.27 7.42
C ASP A 32 3.67 21.83 7.76
N ASN A 33 4.43 21.20 6.85
CA ASN A 33 4.89 19.80 6.94
C ASN A 33 3.76 18.75 7.04
N LYS A 34 2.52 19.11 6.72
CA LYS A 34 1.38 18.20 6.62
C LYS A 34 0.88 18.14 5.18
N ILE A 35 0.28 17.01 4.80
CA ILE A 35 -0.39 16.87 3.51
C ILE A 35 -1.56 17.86 3.47
N ALA A 36 -1.57 18.74 2.49
CA ALA A 36 -2.64 19.73 2.29
C ALA A 36 -3.70 19.21 1.32
N SER A 37 -3.27 18.59 0.22
CA SER A 37 -4.17 17.94 -0.74
C SER A 37 -3.42 16.85 -1.50
N TYR A 38 -4.19 15.96 -2.16
CA TYR A 38 -3.64 15.06 -3.15
C TYR A 38 -4.58 14.91 -4.35
N ASN A 39 -4.01 14.55 -5.49
CA ASN A 39 -4.69 14.22 -6.74
C ASN A 39 -4.14 12.93 -7.33
N PHE A 40 -4.92 12.28 -8.19
CA PHE A 40 -4.42 11.19 -9.02
C PHE A 40 -4.22 11.67 -10.46
N LEU A 41 -2.99 11.58 -10.95
CA LEU A 41 -2.67 11.78 -12.36
C LEU A 41 -2.63 10.42 -13.07
N LEU A 42 -3.06 10.39 -14.33
CA LEU A 42 -2.99 9.20 -15.20
C LEU A 42 -3.64 7.93 -14.62
N LYS A 43 -4.65 8.08 -13.76
CA LYS A 43 -5.32 6.96 -13.11
C LYS A 43 -5.91 5.98 -14.14
N ASN A 44 -5.58 4.70 -13.99
CA ASN A 44 -5.98 3.59 -14.86
C ASN A 44 -5.56 3.76 -16.34
N ALA A 45 -4.71 4.73 -16.68
CA ALA A 45 -4.36 5.01 -18.07
C ALA A 45 -3.32 4.01 -18.62
N PHE A 46 -2.39 3.59 -17.76
CA PHE A 46 -1.24 2.75 -18.15
C PHE A 46 -1.01 1.56 -17.21
N GLY A 47 -1.98 1.26 -16.33
CA GLY A 47 -1.89 0.22 -15.31
C GLY A 47 -0.93 0.56 -14.18
N ARG A 48 -0.25 -0.46 -13.64
CA ARG A 48 0.62 -0.30 -12.46
C ARG A 48 1.86 0.53 -12.81
N ILE A 49 2.07 1.63 -12.10
CA ILE A 49 3.24 2.50 -12.27
C ILE A 49 4.28 2.15 -11.23
N ARG A 50 5.47 1.75 -11.69
CA ARG A 50 6.55 1.22 -10.84
C ARG A 50 7.60 2.26 -10.49
N ALA A 51 7.94 3.11 -11.44
CA ALA A 51 8.90 4.18 -11.24
C ALA A 51 8.42 5.48 -11.89
N LEU A 52 8.90 6.58 -11.32
CA LEU A 52 8.68 7.94 -11.79
C LEU A 52 9.98 8.72 -11.64
N ALA A 53 10.39 9.42 -12.69
CA ALA A 53 11.54 10.31 -12.71
C ALA A 53 11.24 11.59 -13.50
N GLU A 54 11.93 12.68 -13.13
CA GLU A 54 12.01 13.88 -13.94
C GLU A 54 13.19 13.75 -14.92
N GLY A 55 12.95 13.95 -16.21
CA GLY A 55 13.99 13.98 -17.23
C GLY A 55 14.68 15.35 -17.33
N PRO A 56 15.85 15.43 -17.99
CA PRO A 56 16.56 16.70 -18.19
C PRO A 56 15.78 17.69 -19.09
N ASP A 57 14.81 17.21 -19.88
CA ASP A 57 13.86 18.01 -20.63
C ASP A 57 12.71 18.58 -19.77
N GLY A 58 12.72 18.27 -18.47
CA GLY A 58 11.67 18.62 -17.52
C GLY A 58 10.41 17.78 -17.66
N TYR A 59 10.37 16.79 -18.55
CA TYR A 59 9.22 15.88 -18.69
C TYR A 59 9.23 14.79 -17.62
N LEU A 60 8.08 14.14 -17.45
CA LEU A 60 7.97 12.99 -16.53
C LEU A 60 8.22 11.71 -17.32
N TYR A 61 9.07 10.85 -16.78
CA TYR A 61 9.34 9.51 -17.28
C TYR A 61 8.77 8.49 -16.30
N ILE A 62 7.99 7.55 -16.80
CA ILE A 62 7.40 6.47 -15.98
C ILE A 62 7.75 5.10 -16.55
N SER A 63 7.84 4.10 -15.67
CA SER A 63 7.85 2.70 -16.06
C SER A 63 6.58 2.01 -15.60
N THR A 64 5.96 1.20 -16.46
CA THR A 64 4.83 0.35 -16.10
C THR A 64 5.33 -1.05 -15.70
N SER A 65 4.50 -1.79 -14.97
CA SER A 65 4.75 -3.18 -14.59
C SER A 65 3.43 -3.92 -14.77
N GLN A 66 3.13 -4.43 -15.95
CA GLN A 66 1.85 -5.07 -16.27
C GLN A 66 1.93 -6.58 -16.15
N VAL A 67 3.07 -7.16 -16.53
CA VAL A 67 3.32 -8.61 -16.54
C VAL A 67 4.48 -8.89 -15.60
N ASP A 68 4.21 -9.46 -14.43
CA ASP A 68 5.25 -10.00 -13.54
C ASP A 68 5.26 -11.53 -13.66
N PRO A 69 6.22 -12.14 -14.37
CA PRO A 69 6.40 -13.59 -14.34
C PRO A 69 6.92 -14.01 -12.94
N PRO A 70 6.43 -15.09 -12.32
CA PRO A 70 5.47 -16.08 -12.81
C PRO A 70 4.01 -15.81 -12.37
N GLU A 71 3.72 -14.68 -11.73
CA GLU A 71 2.41 -14.38 -11.13
C GLU A 71 1.29 -14.22 -12.17
N SER A 72 1.63 -13.79 -13.39
CA SER A 72 0.68 -13.70 -14.49
C SER A 72 0.77 -14.92 -15.40
N ASN A 73 -0.27 -15.75 -15.41
CA ASN A 73 -0.52 -16.74 -16.47
C ASN A 73 -0.82 -16.09 -17.84
N MET A 74 -0.77 -14.76 -17.93
CA MET A 74 -0.99 -14.01 -19.16
C MET A 74 0.24 -14.06 -20.04
N THR A 75 0.01 -14.38 -21.30
CA THR A 75 1.04 -14.17 -22.32
C THR A 75 1.25 -12.65 -22.51
N PRO A 76 2.49 -12.17 -22.74
CA PRO A 76 2.77 -10.72 -22.91
C PRO A 76 1.93 -10.03 -23.99
N THR A 77 1.30 -10.80 -24.88
CA THR A 77 0.43 -10.36 -25.95
C THR A 77 -1.00 -10.00 -25.50
N GLU A 78 -1.45 -10.39 -24.29
CA GLU A 78 -2.85 -10.23 -23.85
C GLU A 78 -3.16 -8.92 -23.11
N LYS A 79 -2.18 -8.31 -22.44
CA LYS A 79 -2.27 -6.93 -21.89
C LYS A 79 -0.94 -6.15 -22.02
N GLY A 80 -0.29 -6.26 -23.16
CA GLY A 80 0.86 -5.42 -23.51
C GLY A 80 2.10 -5.62 -22.64
N TYR A 81 3.23 -5.15 -23.16
CA TYR A 81 4.53 -5.21 -22.50
C TYR A 81 4.65 -4.13 -21.41
N ASP A 82 5.65 -4.30 -20.54
CA ASP A 82 6.13 -3.21 -19.69
C ASP A 82 6.69 -2.08 -20.56
N LEU A 83 6.28 -0.85 -20.27
CA LEU A 83 6.62 0.32 -21.05
C LEU A 83 7.42 1.31 -20.22
N VAL A 84 8.39 1.96 -20.86
CA VAL A 84 8.97 3.21 -20.38
C VAL A 84 8.36 4.35 -21.20
N LEU A 85 7.57 5.20 -20.55
CA LEU A 85 6.81 6.27 -21.18
C LEU A 85 7.37 7.63 -20.80
N ARG A 86 7.45 8.52 -21.78
CA ARG A 86 7.74 9.94 -21.58
C ARG A 86 6.45 10.74 -21.68
N ILE A 87 6.00 11.30 -20.57
CA ILE A 87 4.77 12.08 -20.47
C ILE A 87 5.09 13.53 -20.82
N LYS A 88 4.45 14.02 -21.89
CA LYS A 88 4.58 15.40 -22.35
C LYS A 88 3.40 16.24 -21.86
N PRO A 89 3.59 17.53 -21.60
CA PRO A 89 2.49 18.43 -21.28
C PRO A 89 1.50 18.57 -22.43
N ALA A 90 0.21 18.71 -22.09
CA ALA A 90 -0.78 19.15 -23.05
C ALA A 90 -0.54 20.61 -23.46
N LYS A 91 -1.19 21.08 -24.54
CA LYS A 91 -1.15 22.51 -24.93
C LYS A 91 -1.50 23.38 -23.71
N GLY A 92 -0.57 24.24 -23.28
CA GLY A 92 -0.71 25.06 -22.08
C GLY A 92 0.01 24.55 -20.82
N GLY A 93 0.81 23.49 -20.89
CA GLY A 93 1.67 23.06 -19.76
C GLY A 93 0.91 22.30 -18.66
N THR A 94 -0.37 21.98 -18.89
CA THR A 94 -1.21 21.28 -17.91
C THR A 94 -0.89 19.78 -17.93
N PRO A 95 -0.71 19.14 -16.76
CA PRO A 95 -0.55 17.70 -16.67
C PRO A 95 -1.80 16.97 -17.19
N PRO A 96 -1.66 15.78 -17.79
CA PRO A 96 -2.80 14.94 -18.10
C PRO A 96 -3.45 14.43 -16.79
N THR A 97 -4.53 15.08 -16.37
CA THR A 97 -5.37 14.68 -15.24
C THR A 97 -6.55 13.85 -15.72
N ALA A 98 -6.68 12.61 -15.24
CA ALA A 98 -7.98 11.95 -15.15
C ALA A 98 -8.64 12.51 -13.88
N ALA A 99 -9.50 13.52 -14.03
CA ALA A 99 -9.96 14.37 -12.94
C ALA A 99 -10.66 13.56 -11.82
N LEU A 100 -10.01 13.51 -10.64
CA LEU A 100 -10.68 13.32 -9.35
C LEU A 100 -9.81 13.99 -8.27
N THR A 101 -10.15 15.24 -7.93
CA THR A 101 -9.53 15.97 -6.83
C THR A 101 -10.31 15.65 -5.56
N THR A 102 -9.74 14.81 -4.69
CA THR A 102 -10.27 14.66 -3.33
C THR A 102 -9.55 15.66 -2.44
N ALA A 103 -10.17 16.82 -2.24
CA ALA A 103 -9.75 17.74 -1.19
C ALA A 103 -10.05 17.10 0.17
N ILE A 104 -9.02 16.78 0.96
CA ILE A 104 -9.24 16.36 2.35
C ILE A 104 -9.55 17.62 3.16
N ASN A 105 -10.78 17.73 3.66
CA ASN A 105 -11.13 18.74 4.65
C ASN A 105 -10.50 18.32 5.99
N THR A 106 -9.55 19.10 6.51
CA THR A 106 -8.80 18.79 7.74
C THR A 106 -9.58 19.05 9.04
N SER A 107 -10.91 19.15 8.98
CA SER A 107 -11.76 19.34 10.15
C SER A 107 -12.60 18.09 10.42
N ALA A 108 -12.03 17.16 11.21
CA ALA A 108 -12.69 16.14 12.05
C ALA A 108 -11.86 14.85 12.08
N VAL A 109 -10.76 14.86 12.84
CA VAL A 109 -10.26 13.62 13.42
C VAL A 109 -10.89 13.54 14.82
N ALA A 110 -12.03 12.86 14.91
CA ALA A 110 -12.54 12.43 16.20
C ALA A 110 -11.54 11.43 16.80
N ALA A 111 -11.14 11.68 18.04
CA ALA A 111 -10.14 10.92 18.76
C ALA A 111 -10.58 9.46 18.97
N ALA A 112 -9.79 8.52 18.46
CA ALA A 112 -9.73 7.15 18.97
C ALA A 112 -8.54 7.05 19.95
N PRO A 113 -8.65 6.28 21.06
CA PRO A 113 -7.70 6.38 22.15
C PRO A 113 -6.36 5.71 21.86
N ALA A 114 -5.31 6.43 22.27
CA ALA A 114 -4.00 6.02 22.76
C ALA A 114 -3.17 4.95 22.03
N SER A 115 -2.37 5.46 21.08
CA SER A 115 -0.92 5.22 20.94
C SER A 115 -0.20 4.69 22.19
N THR A 116 0.55 3.59 22.05
CA THR A 116 1.70 3.27 22.90
C THR A 116 3.00 3.42 22.11
N ALA A 117 3.98 4.00 22.80
CA ALA A 117 5.20 4.63 22.29
C ALA A 117 6.07 3.79 21.33
N LYS A 118 6.67 4.51 20.37
CA LYS A 118 7.78 4.15 19.48
C LYS A 118 7.44 3.51 18.12
N GLY A 119 6.49 4.12 17.41
CA GLY A 119 6.47 4.14 15.94
C GLY A 119 5.92 2.88 15.26
N ARG A 120 5.08 3.10 14.26
CA ARG A 120 4.29 2.12 13.49
C ARG A 120 3.03 1.64 14.23
N SER A 121 1.87 1.97 13.66
CA SER A 121 0.57 1.47 14.11
C SER A 121 0.49 -0.03 13.84
N THR A 122 -0.06 -0.81 14.78
CA THR A 122 -0.27 -2.26 14.62
C THR A 122 -1.09 -2.59 13.38
N ARG A 123 -2.14 -1.80 13.10
CA ARG A 123 -2.94 -1.99 11.89
C ARG A 123 -2.10 -1.75 10.63
N ASP A 124 -1.23 -0.74 10.65
CA ASP A 124 -0.37 -0.44 9.51
C ASP A 124 0.67 -1.54 9.31
N LEU A 125 1.26 -2.06 10.39
CA LEU A 125 2.16 -3.21 10.35
C LEU A 125 1.48 -4.43 9.75
N TYR A 126 0.27 -4.75 10.20
CA TYR A 126 -0.52 -5.84 9.66
C TYR A 126 -0.78 -5.65 8.15
N ILE A 127 -1.22 -4.45 7.73
CA ILE A 127 -1.49 -4.16 6.33
C ILE A 127 -0.22 -4.27 5.48
N GLN A 128 0.92 -3.80 5.98
CA GLN A 128 2.19 -3.81 5.24
C GLN A 128 2.78 -5.21 5.11
N LEU A 129 2.64 -6.06 6.13
CA LEU A 129 3.42 -7.30 6.25
C LEU A 129 2.57 -8.57 6.09
N CYS A 130 1.27 -8.51 6.41
CA CYS A 130 0.43 -9.70 6.54
C CYS A 130 -0.75 -9.73 5.55
N ALA A 131 -1.32 -8.57 5.23
CA ALA A 131 -2.58 -8.47 4.47
C ALA A 131 -2.47 -8.93 3.00
N SER A 132 -1.26 -8.99 2.44
CA SER A 132 -1.05 -9.57 1.11
C SER A 132 -1.53 -11.02 1.04
N CYS A 133 -1.37 -11.79 2.11
CA CYS A 133 -1.81 -13.19 2.21
C CYS A 133 -3.11 -13.34 3.01
N HIS A 134 -3.23 -12.67 4.16
CA HIS A 134 -4.36 -12.85 5.09
C HIS A 134 -5.53 -11.89 4.84
N GLY A 135 -5.47 -11.04 3.81
CA GLY A 135 -6.53 -10.07 3.51
C GLY A 135 -6.47 -8.82 4.37
N ASN A 136 -7.08 -7.73 3.90
CA ASN A 136 -7.02 -6.44 4.60
C ASN A 136 -7.84 -6.44 5.90
N ASN A 137 -8.81 -7.34 6.00
CA ASN A 137 -9.72 -7.52 7.12
C ASN A 137 -9.53 -8.89 7.79
N LEU A 138 -8.36 -9.53 7.61
CA LEU A 138 -8.01 -10.83 8.19
C LEU A 138 -8.85 -12.01 7.66
N GLU A 139 -9.58 -11.81 6.57
CA GLU A 139 -10.53 -12.75 5.99
C GLU A 139 -9.88 -13.94 5.27
N GLY A 140 -8.55 -13.93 5.12
CA GLY A 140 -7.83 -14.94 4.36
C GLY A 140 -8.00 -14.80 2.85
N ARG A 141 -7.53 -15.81 2.12
CA ARG A 141 -7.62 -15.96 0.65
C ARG A 141 -7.72 -17.45 0.32
N ASP A 142 -7.92 -17.79 -0.95
CA ASP A 142 -8.09 -19.18 -1.45
C ASP A 142 -7.35 -20.27 -0.63
N LYS A 143 -6.01 -20.22 -0.58
CA LYS A 143 -5.18 -21.20 0.14
C LYS A 143 -4.62 -20.71 1.48
N VAL A 144 -5.04 -19.52 1.95
CA VAL A 144 -4.54 -18.90 3.18
C VAL A 144 -5.69 -18.73 4.16
N ALA A 145 -5.57 -19.35 5.33
CA ALA A 145 -6.63 -19.34 6.33
C ALA A 145 -7.05 -17.92 6.76
N SER A 146 -8.35 -17.77 7.00
CA SER A 146 -8.89 -16.63 7.75
C SER A 146 -8.30 -16.64 9.16
N LEU A 147 -8.06 -15.46 9.71
CA LEU A 147 -7.61 -15.30 11.10
C LEU A 147 -8.74 -14.85 12.03
N ILE A 148 -9.97 -14.79 11.52
CA ILE A 148 -11.16 -14.27 12.23
C ILE A 148 -12.37 -15.21 12.17
N ASP A 149 -12.19 -16.44 11.70
CA ASP A 149 -13.27 -17.44 11.59
C ASP A 149 -13.28 -18.48 12.71
N GLY A 150 -12.41 -18.34 13.72
CA GLY A 150 -12.30 -19.27 14.83
C GLY A 150 -11.54 -20.56 14.52
N LYS A 151 -11.09 -20.79 13.28
CA LYS A 151 -10.54 -22.07 12.84
C LYS A 151 -9.01 -22.05 12.81
N TRP A 152 -8.41 -22.43 13.94
CA TRP A 152 -6.96 -22.42 14.11
C TRP A 152 -6.31 -23.77 13.81
N ILE A 153 -5.31 -23.76 12.91
CA ILE A 153 -4.53 -24.95 12.53
C ILE A 153 -3.23 -25.14 13.32
N ASN A 154 -2.73 -24.09 14.00
CA ASN A 154 -1.49 -24.12 14.78
C ASN A 154 -1.69 -23.64 16.23
N GLY A 155 -2.93 -23.74 16.73
CA GLY A 155 -3.34 -23.16 18.02
C GLY A 155 -3.80 -21.70 17.87
N GLY A 156 -4.85 -21.34 18.61
CA GLY A 156 -5.51 -20.02 18.54
C GLY A 156 -5.28 -19.15 19.77
N SER A 157 -4.48 -19.61 20.74
CA SER A 157 -4.17 -18.76 21.90
C SER A 157 -3.26 -17.60 21.49
N LYS A 158 -3.24 -16.51 22.27
CA LYS A 158 -2.29 -15.40 22.06
C LYS A 158 -0.84 -15.90 21.99
N GLY A 159 -0.49 -16.89 22.81
CA GLY A 159 0.84 -17.51 22.81
C GLY A 159 1.15 -18.24 21.50
N ASP A 160 0.19 -19.00 20.98
CA ASP A 160 0.34 -19.75 19.72
C ASP A 160 0.45 -18.81 18.52
N ILE A 161 -0.38 -17.76 18.48
CA ILE A 161 -0.35 -16.73 17.42
C ILE A 161 1.00 -16.01 17.44
N ARG A 162 1.49 -15.59 18.61
CA ARG A 162 2.82 -14.98 18.74
C ARG A 162 3.92 -15.90 18.26
N LYS A 163 3.91 -17.17 18.68
CA LYS A 163 4.90 -18.16 18.27
C LYS A 163 4.90 -18.36 16.75
N THR A 164 3.71 -18.44 16.17
CA THR A 164 3.52 -18.58 14.71
C THR A 164 4.06 -17.36 13.96
N ILE A 165 3.79 -16.13 14.44
CA ILE A 165 4.34 -14.91 13.85
C ILE A 165 5.87 -14.88 13.97
N MET A 166 6.42 -15.21 15.14
CA MET A 166 7.87 -15.20 15.38
C MET A 166 8.60 -16.18 14.47
N GLN A 167 8.13 -17.43 14.41
CA GLN A 167 8.82 -18.54 13.75
C GLN A 167 8.42 -18.72 12.29
N GLY A 168 7.28 -18.16 11.88
CA GLY A 168 6.69 -18.39 10.58
C GLY A 168 6.21 -19.83 10.40
N ILE A 169 5.71 -20.11 9.20
CA ILE A 169 5.39 -21.46 8.71
C ILE A 169 5.99 -21.54 7.31
N VAL A 170 7.32 -21.64 7.26
CA VAL A 170 8.09 -21.51 6.00
C VAL A 170 7.64 -22.53 4.96
N THR A 171 7.26 -23.74 5.39
CA THR A 171 6.72 -24.80 4.51
C THR A 171 5.38 -24.44 3.86
N LYS A 172 4.63 -23.48 4.44
CA LYS A 172 3.37 -22.94 3.89
C LYS A 172 3.53 -21.50 3.37
N GLY A 173 4.77 -21.02 3.22
CA GLY A 173 5.08 -19.70 2.67
C GLY A 173 4.94 -18.53 3.65
N MET A 174 4.62 -18.76 4.92
CA MET A 174 4.62 -17.70 5.93
C MET A 174 6.05 -17.50 6.46
N PRO A 175 6.69 -16.34 6.23
CA PRO A 175 8.05 -16.09 6.72
C PRO A 175 8.10 -15.95 8.24
N ALA A 176 9.28 -16.16 8.82
CA ALA A 176 9.54 -15.85 10.22
C ALA A 176 9.72 -14.34 10.39
N TRP A 177 9.01 -13.73 11.36
CA TRP A 177 9.10 -12.28 11.59
C TRP A 177 10.00 -11.92 12.77
N GLN A 178 10.56 -12.90 13.48
CA GLN A 178 11.59 -12.64 14.49
C GLN A 178 12.80 -11.93 13.85
N GLY A 179 13.28 -10.86 14.49
CA GLY A 179 14.37 -10.03 13.98
C GLY A 179 13.95 -8.94 12.99
N VAL A 180 12.75 -9.02 12.41
CA VAL A 180 12.15 -7.94 11.59
C VAL A 180 11.17 -7.10 12.43
N LEU A 181 10.39 -7.78 13.26
CA LEU A 181 9.46 -7.16 14.22
C LEU A 181 10.03 -7.26 15.64
N THR A 182 9.82 -6.21 16.43
CA THR A 182 10.12 -6.23 17.85
C THR A 182 9.13 -7.12 18.61
N PRO A 183 9.48 -7.64 19.80
CA PRO A 183 8.55 -8.43 20.60
C PRO A 183 7.22 -7.72 20.89
N ALA A 184 7.25 -6.40 21.10
CA ALA A 184 6.06 -5.58 21.34
C ALA A 184 5.17 -5.45 20.10
N GLU A 185 5.76 -5.33 18.90
CA GLU A 185 4.99 -5.28 17.64
C GLU A 185 4.32 -6.63 17.34
N ILE A 186 5.03 -7.74 17.58
CA ILE A 186 4.45 -9.08 17.45
C ILE A 186 3.29 -9.28 18.43
N GLU A 187 3.46 -8.81 19.67
CA GLU A 187 2.41 -8.85 20.68
C GLU A 187 1.19 -8.01 20.27
N GLY A 188 1.42 -6.79 19.77
CA GLY A 188 0.35 -5.95 19.25
C GLY A 188 -0.41 -6.58 18.09
N ILE A 189 0.28 -7.22 17.13
CA ILE A 189 -0.37 -7.90 16.01
C ILE A 189 -1.22 -9.08 16.49
N ALA A 190 -0.71 -9.87 17.45
CA ALA A 190 -1.48 -10.97 18.03
C ALA A 190 -2.76 -10.47 18.74
N ASP A 191 -2.66 -9.37 19.49
CA ASP A 191 -3.83 -8.73 20.12
C ASP A 191 -4.83 -8.22 19.09
N TYR A 192 -4.34 -7.61 18.00
CA TYR A 192 -5.19 -7.12 16.92
C TYR A 192 -5.97 -8.25 16.23
N ILE A 193 -5.34 -9.39 16.00
CA ILE A 193 -5.98 -10.58 15.42
C ILE A 193 -7.11 -11.08 16.33
N LEU A 194 -6.83 -11.32 17.61
CA LEU A 194 -7.81 -11.81 18.57
C LEU A 194 -8.97 -10.83 18.78
N ALA A 195 -8.69 -9.53 18.82
CA ALA A 195 -9.72 -8.51 18.90
C ALA A 195 -10.62 -8.50 17.66
N SER A 196 -10.04 -8.68 16.47
CA SER A 196 -10.77 -8.73 15.20
C SER A 196 -11.63 -9.99 15.09
N GLU A 197 -11.10 -11.13 15.52
CA GLU A 197 -11.81 -12.40 15.60
C GLU A 197 -13.03 -12.30 16.53
N LYS A 198 -12.83 -11.76 17.73
CA LYS A 198 -13.92 -11.49 18.67
C LYS A 198 -14.97 -10.55 18.07
N ALA A 199 -14.54 -9.50 17.36
CA ALA A 199 -15.45 -8.56 16.70
C ALA A 199 -16.23 -9.19 15.53
N ALA A 200 -15.65 -10.19 14.86
CA ALA A 200 -16.31 -10.96 13.80
C ALA A 200 -17.33 -11.98 14.32
N GLY A 201 -17.43 -12.16 15.65
CA GLY A 201 -18.36 -13.10 16.27
C GLY A 201 -17.90 -14.54 16.26
N ALA A 202 -16.67 -14.82 15.81
CA ALA A 202 -16.04 -16.11 15.93
C ALA A 202 -15.29 -16.16 17.26
N GLY A 203 -16.00 -16.46 18.35
CA GLY A 203 -15.39 -16.47 19.68
C GLY A 203 -16.35 -17.06 20.70
N GLY A 204 -16.44 -18.39 20.70
CA GLY A 204 -17.12 -19.22 21.69
C GLY A 204 -16.33 -20.50 21.89
#